data_AF-A0A832JXX1-F1
#
_entry.id   AF-A0A832JXX1-F1
#
_cell.length_a   1.000
_cell.length_b   1.000
_cell.length_c   1.000
_cell.angle_alpha   90.00
_cell.angle_beta   90.00
_cell.angle_gamma   90.00
#
_symmetry.space_group_name_H-M   'P 1'
#
loop_
_entity.id
_entity.type
_entity.pdbx_description
1 polymer ?
#
loop_
_entity_poly.entity_id
_entity_poly.type
_entity_poly.pdbx_seq_one_letter_code
_entity_poly.pdbx_strand_id
1 'polypeptide(L)'
;MKIILLVPFHERGYEKLAKYLEKTSLPVYLPLPVELCREPVLWEWASSGLWGYIRVWSPLLEFLNTCREYTCYLTLRHFEETVNTSIKLLELVIKAKVFGKIDPSEWLTLISERVESSVPTSWIGVLVIDRLVEYVLLVKRGIMVDYVLQLEEFIPTPLDLLVLVRSCVVNWNCDVKSIIEWVIKYLGEYVLLSRDLTEAYDLLKRSREYRDLVVNCTSDELILTFYRAL
;
A
#
# COMPACT_ATOMS: atom_id res chain seq x y z
N MET A 1 11.58 -20.33 9.60
CA MET A 1 12.02 -19.30 8.65
C MET A 1 10.93 -18.23 8.54
N LYS A 2 11.27 -16.95 8.71
CA LYS A 2 10.41 -15.78 8.60
C LYS A 2 10.86 -14.95 7.41
N ILE A 3 10.04 -14.91 6.36
CA ILE A 3 10.27 -14.12 5.15
C ILE A 3 9.23 -13.01 5.10
N ILE A 4 9.64 -11.80 4.78
CA ILE A 4 8.75 -10.73 4.31
C ILE A 4 8.86 -10.66 2.78
N LEU A 5 7.71 -10.65 2.12
CA LEU A 5 7.59 -10.48 0.68
C LEU A 5 6.87 -9.16 0.39
N LEU A 6 7.61 -8.19 -0.12
CA LEU A 6 7.12 -6.87 -0.47
C LEU A 6 6.58 -6.86 -1.90
N VAL A 7 5.34 -6.42 -2.05
CA VAL A 7 4.62 -6.42 -3.33
C VAL A 7 3.84 -5.11 -3.47
N PRO A 8 4.11 -4.25 -4.45
CA PRO A 8 3.29 -3.07 -4.67
C PRO A 8 1.79 -3.41 -4.86
N PHE A 9 0.90 -2.63 -4.26
CA PHE A 9 -0.55 -2.76 -4.45
C PHE A 9 -0.98 -2.26 -5.85
N HIS A 10 -0.80 -3.10 -6.86
CA HIS A 10 -1.31 -2.93 -8.22
C HIS A 10 -1.37 -4.29 -8.95
N GLU A 11 -2.04 -4.33 -10.10
CA GLU A 11 -2.37 -5.56 -10.84
C GLU A 11 -1.13 -6.41 -11.16
N ARG A 12 -0.06 -5.82 -11.74
CA ARG A 12 1.20 -6.54 -12.03
C ARG A 12 1.92 -7.03 -10.77
N GLY A 13 1.81 -6.32 -9.65
CA GLY A 13 2.39 -6.74 -8.37
C GLY A 13 1.75 -8.04 -7.89
N TYR A 14 0.42 -8.10 -7.93
CA TYR A 14 -0.35 -9.30 -7.58
C TYR A 14 -0.17 -10.44 -8.59
N GLU A 15 0.03 -10.16 -9.88
CA GLU A 15 0.40 -11.18 -10.87
C GLU A 15 1.76 -11.83 -10.53
N LYS A 16 2.76 -11.02 -10.17
CA LYS A 16 4.07 -11.53 -9.74
C LYS A 16 3.96 -12.30 -8.43
N LEU A 17 3.12 -11.84 -7.51
CA LEU A 17 2.83 -12.54 -6.26
C LEU A 17 2.28 -13.93 -6.55
N ALA A 18 1.24 -14.05 -7.38
CA ALA A 18 0.68 -15.34 -7.77
C ALA A 18 1.76 -16.30 -8.30
N LYS A 19 2.60 -15.83 -9.25
CA LYS A 19 3.73 -16.61 -9.80
C LYS A 19 4.79 -17.02 -8.77
N TYR A 20 5.03 -16.19 -7.76
CA TYR A 20 5.93 -16.53 -6.66
C TYR A 20 5.28 -17.61 -5.77
N LEU A 21 3.99 -17.44 -5.44
CA LEU A 21 3.26 -18.36 -4.58
C LEU A 21 3.11 -19.74 -5.23
N GLU A 22 2.96 -19.86 -6.55
CA GLU A 22 3.01 -21.14 -7.26
C GLU A 22 4.28 -21.97 -6.97
N LYS A 23 5.40 -21.29 -6.69
CA LYS A 23 6.71 -21.93 -6.52
C LYS A 23 7.12 -22.14 -5.07
N THR A 24 6.49 -21.45 -4.12
CA THR A 24 6.77 -21.63 -2.69
C THR A 24 6.03 -22.84 -2.14
N SER A 25 6.59 -23.57 -1.18
CA SER A 25 5.89 -24.59 -0.39
C SER A 25 5.70 -24.18 1.08
N LEU A 26 6.03 -22.93 1.41
CA LEU A 26 5.95 -22.39 2.76
C LEU A 26 4.53 -21.90 3.06
N PRO A 27 4.10 -21.88 4.34
CA PRO A 27 2.88 -21.20 4.75
C PRO A 27 2.90 -19.72 4.34
N VAL A 28 1.76 -19.20 3.91
CA VAL A 28 1.65 -17.84 3.35
C VAL A 28 0.64 -17.01 4.13
N TYR A 29 1.04 -15.80 4.51
CA TYR A 29 0.18 -14.80 5.15
C TYR A 29 -0.09 -13.67 4.17
N LEU A 30 -1.37 -13.40 3.90
CA LEU A 30 -1.80 -12.49 2.82
C LEU A 30 -2.54 -11.25 3.34
N PRO A 31 -2.29 -10.07 2.75
CA PRO A 31 -3.01 -8.81 3.02
C PRO A 31 -4.42 -8.81 2.40
N LEU A 32 -5.17 -9.88 2.64
CA LEU A 32 -6.54 -10.03 2.18
C LEU A 32 -7.47 -10.14 3.40
N PRO A 33 -8.78 -9.86 3.23
CA PRO A 33 -9.78 -10.09 4.26
C PRO A 33 -9.77 -11.55 4.75
N VAL A 34 -9.72 -11.76 6.08
CA VAL A 34 -9.82 -13.08 6.74
C VAL A 34 -11.04 -13.85 6.29
N GLU A 35 -12.10 -13.14 6.00
CA GLU A 35 -13.35 -13.67 5.55
C GLU A 35 -13.27 -14.22 4.11
N LEU A 36 -12.46 -13.62 3.21
CA LEU A 36 -12.20 -14.18 1.87
C LEU A 36 -11.49 -15.54 1.95
N CYS A 37 -10.62 -15.72 2.96
CA CYS A 37 -9.95 -16.98 3.18
C CYS A 37 -10.85 -18.07 3.79
N ARG A 38 -11.97 -17.71 4.42
CA ARG A 38 -12.89 -18.65 5.09
C ARG A 38 -14.03 -19.09 4.17
N GLU A 39 -14.62 -18.15 3.45
CA GLU A 39 -15.76 -18.38 2.56
C GLU A 39 -15.48 -17.71 1.21
N PRO A 40 -14.98 -18.45 0.21
CA PRO A 40 -14.55 -17.88 -1.08
C PRO A 40 -15.67 -17.34 -1.98
N VAL A 41 -16.82 -16.92 -1.45
CA VAL A 41 -17.95 -16.41 -2.23
C VAL A 41 -17.69 -14.94 -2.61
N LEU A 42 -16.73 -14.76 -3.52
CA LEU A 42 -16.26 -13.46 -4.03
C LEU A 42 -17.37 -12.60 -4.66
N TRP A 43 -18.46 -13.21 -5.12
CA TRP A 43 -19.47 -12.51 -5.92
C TRP A 43 -20.37 -11.59 -5.08
N GLU A 44 -20.74 -11.99 -3.86
CA GLU A 44 -21.61 -11.18 -2.98
C GLU A 44 -20.91 -9.89 -2.55
N TRP A 45 -19.57 -9.91 -2.55
CA TRP A 45 -18.70 -8.85 -2.04
C TRP A 45 -18.28 -7.89 -3.14
N ALA A 46 -18.44 -8.32 -4.39
CA ALA A 46 -18.37 -7.42 -5.51
C ALA A 46 -19.43 -6.31 -5.37
N SER A 47 -20.62 -6.61 -4.83
CA SER A 47 -21.67 -5.61 -4.57
C SER A 47 -21.33 -4.55 -3.49
N SER A 48 -20.31 -4.73 -2.64
CA SER A 48 -20.06 -3.88 -1.47
C SER A 48 -19.06 -2.73 -1.69
N GLY A 49 -18.79 -2.34 -2.95
CA GLY A 49 -17.84 -1.26 -3.27
C GLY A 49 -16.37 -1.70 -3.26
N LEU A 50 -16.10 -3.00 -3.08
CA LEU A 50 -14.77 -3.60 -3.13
C LEU A 50 -14.29 -3.97 -4.54
N TRP A 51 -15.08 -3.68 -5.58
CA TRP A 51 -14.73 -3.95 -6.98
C TRP A 51 -13.32 -3.49 -7.36
N GLY A 52 -12.89 -2.33 -6.87
CA GLY A 52 -11.54 -1.81 -7.12
C GLY A 52 -10.44 -2.71 -6.57
N TYR A 53 -10.64 -3.29 -5.39
CA TYR A 53 -9.70 -4.25 -4.77
C TYR A 53 -9.74 -5.60 -5.49
N ILE A 54 -10.94 -6.11 -5.80
CA ILE A 54 -11.12 -7.38 -6.51
C ILE A 54 -10.38 -7.37 -7.85
N ARG A 55 -10.42 -6.25 -8.58
CA ARG A 55 -9.66 -6.09 -9.83
C ARG A 55 -8.15 -6.29 -9.62
N VAL A 56 -7.59 -5.68 -8.58
CA VAL A 56 -6.16 -5.80 -8.25
C VAL A 56 -5.82 -7.21 -7.78
N TRP A 57 -6.70 -7.83 -6.99
CA TRP A 57 -6.51 -9.18 -6.45
C TRP A 57 -6.78 -10.29 -7.45
N SER A 58 -7.44 -10.01 -8.57
CA SER A 58 -7.88 -11.01 -9.55
C SER A 58 -6.81 -12.07 -9.88
N PRO A 59 -5.53 -11.72 -10.13
CA PRO A 59 -4.50 -12.72 -10.43
C PRO A 59 -4.22 -13.69 -9.27
N LEU A 60 -4.42 -13.23 -8.03
CA LEU A 60 -4.23 -14.02 -6.82
C LEU A 60 -5.48 -14.84 -6.47
N LEU A 61 -6.69 -14.31 -6.72
CA LEU A 61 -7.94 -15.00 -6.40
C LEU A 61 -8.07 -16.34 -7.12
N GLU A 62 -7.59 -16.44 -8.36
CA GLU A 62 -7.52 -17.71 -9.10
C GLU A 62 -6.61 -18.73 -8.40
N PHE A 63 -5.47 -18.26 -7.86
CA PHE A 63 -4.53 -19.09 -7.11
C PHE A 63 -5.09 -19.55 -5.75
N LEU A 64 -5.88 -18.72 -5.07
CA LEU A 64 -6.46 -19.08 -3.76
C LEU A 64 -7.47 -20.22 -3.84
N ASN A 65 -8.05 -20.48 -5.02
CA ASN A 65 -8.90 -21.65 -5.22
C ASN A 65 -8.11 -22.99 -5.24
N THR A 66 -6.78 -22.95 -5.10
CA THR A 66 -5.93 -24.16 -4.96
C THR A 66 -5.83 -24.61 -3.49
N CYS A 67 -5.73 -25.92 -3.24
CA CYS A 67 -5.71 -26.53 -1.88
C CYS A 67 -4.46 -26.23 -1.02
N ARG A 68 -3.95 -25.01 -1.01
CA ARG A 68 -2.78 -24.59 -0.23
C ARG A 68 -3.18 -23.95 1.09
N GLU A 69 -2.31 -24.09 2.09
CA GLU A 69 -2.46 -23.41 3.37
C GLU A 69 -2.06 -21.93 3.23
N TYR A 70 -3.06 -21.04 3.25
CA TYR A 70 -2.88 -19.59 3.30
C TYR A 70 -3.67 -19.00 4.46
N THR A 71 -3.14 -17.92 5.04
CA THR A 71 -3.76 -17.17 6.14
C THR A 71 -3.91 -15.71 5.75
N CYS A 72 -5.13 -15.26 5.53
CA CYS A 72 -5.44 -13.83 5.42
C CYS A 72 -5.28 -13.15 6.78
N TYR A 73 -4.89 -11.88 6.83
CA TYR A 73 -4.72 -11.16 8.10
C TYR A 73 -5.42 -9.80 8.20
N LEU A 74 -5.97 -9.26 7.12
CA LEU A 74 -6.81 -8.06 7.17
C LEU A 74 -8.28 -8.44 7.38
N THR A 75 -9.16 -7.48 7.63
CA THR A 75 -10.61 -7.73 7.76
C THR A 75 -11.35 -6.94 6.70
N LEU A 76 -12.59 -7.34 6.39
CA LEU A 76 -13.44 -6.54 5.51
C LEU A 76 -13.60 -5.09 5.97
N ARG A 77 -13.79 -4.90 7.28
CA ARG A 77 -13.96 -3.58 7.90
C ARG A 77 -12.80 -2.65 7.56
N HIS A 78 -11.56 -3.17 7.51
CA HIS A 78 -10.38 -2.40 7.10
C HIS A 78 -10.55 -1.80 5.69
N PHE A 79 -11.07 -2.59 4.75
CA PHE A 79 -11.26 -2.14 3.37
C PHE A 79 -12.43 -1.16 3.25
N GLU A 80 -13.53 -1.38 3.96
CA GLU A 80 -14.66 -0.45 4.03
C GLU A 80 -14.24 0.93 4.58
N GLU A 81 -13.46 0.95 5.67
CA GLU A 81 -12.87 2.17 6.23
C GLU A 81 -11.95 2.86 5.22
N THR A 82 -11.16 2.08 4.46
CA THR A 82 -10.27 2.61 3.43
C THR A 82 -11.03 3.19 2.24
N VAL A 83 -12.14 2.57 1.80
CA VAL A 83 -13.02 3.12 0.75
C VAL A 83 -13.61 4.46 1.20
N ASN A 84 -14.16 4.51 2.42
CA ASN A 84 -14.71 5.75 2.98
C ASN A 84 -13.67 6.88 3.05
N THR A 85 -12.44 6.55 3.46
CA THR A 85 -11.33 7.51 3.50
C THR A 85 -10.94 7.96 2.08
N SER A 86 -10.92 7.04 1.12
CA SER A 86 -10.60 7.32 -0.29
C SER A 86 -11.60 8.27 -0.93
N ILE A 87 -12.90 8.12 -0.63
CA ILE A 87 -13.95 9.04 -1.11
C ILE A 87 -13.69 10.46 -0.59
N LYS A 88 -13.43 10.62 0.72
CA LYS A 88 -13.13 11.93 1.31
C LYS A 88 -11.84 12.54 0.74
N LEU A 89 -10.81 11.72 0.49
CA LEU A 89 -9.60 12.18 -0.17
C LEU A 89 -9.88 12.66 -1.60
N LEU A 90 -10.71 11.94 -2.36
CA LEU A 90 -11.12 12.36 -3.71
C LEU A 90 -11.90 13.68 -3.69
N GLU A 91 -12.77 13.90 -2.71
CA GLU A 91 -13.45 15.20 -2.53
C GLU A 91 -12.43 16.34 -2.33
N LEU A 92 -11.39 16.12 -1.51
CA LEU A 92 -10.32 17.09 -1.33
C LEU A 92 -9.47 17.29 -2.59
N VAL A 93 -9.19 16.23 -3.37
CA VAL A 93 -8.52 16.34 -4.67
C VAL A 93 -9.34 17.20 -5.62
N ILE A 94 -10.65 16.95 -5.74
CA ILE A 94 -11.56 17.72 -6.60
C ILE A 94 -11.60 19.18 -6.13
N LYS A 95 -11.76 19.41 -4.82
CA LYS A 95 -11.75 20.76 -4.24
C LYS A 95 -10.44 21.50 -4.57
N ALA A 96 -9.30 20.85 -4.40
CA ALA A 96 -7.99 21.43 -4.71
C ALA A 96 -7.85 21.77 -6.19
N LYS A 97 -8.30 20.88 -7.10
CA LYS A 97 -8.22 21.11 -8.55
C LYS A 97 -9.18 22.19 -9.06
N VAL A 98 -10.41 22.22 -8.54
CA VAL A 98 -11.45 23.16 -8.99
C VAL A 98 -11.24 24.56 -8.40
N PHE A 99 -10.89 24.65 -7.11
CA PHE A 99 -10.81 25.92 -6.40
C PHE A 99 -9.37 26.42 -6.17
N GLY A 100 -8.34 25.64 -6.50
CA GLY A 100 -6.94 26.01 -6.30
C GLY A 100 -6.53 26.17 -4.83
N LYS A 101 -7.31 25.58 -3.90
CA LYS A 101 -7.10 25.73 -2.45
C LYS A 101 -6.66 24.41 -1.82
N ILE A 102 -5.52 24.43 -1.15
CA ILE A 102 -4.98 23.30 -0.38
C ILE A 102 -4.81 23.80 1.05
N ASP A 103 -5.64 23.30 1.98
CA ASP A 103 -5.46 23.51 3.42
C ASP A 103 -4.93 22.21 4.05
N PRO A 104 -3.64 22.13 4.43
CA PRO A 104 -3.06 20.93 5.02
C PRO A 104 -3.86 20.38 6.21
N SER A 105 -4.49 21.25 7.01
CA SER A 105 -5.25 20.83 8.19
C SER A 105 -6.41 19.91 7.81
N GLU A 106 -7.15 20.25 6.75
CA GLU A 106 -8.26 19.42 6.24
C GLU A 106 -7.78 18.03 5.83
N TRP A 107 -6.66 17.95 5.10
CA TRP A 107 -6.08 16.67 4.67
C TRP A 107 -5.62 15.82 5.85
N LEU A 108 -4.98 16.44 6.84
CA LEU A 108 -4.46 15.76 8.01
C LEU A 108 -5.55 15.28 8.97
N THR A 109 -6.79 15.80 8.88
CA THR A 109 -7.92 15.26 9.67
C THR A 109 -8.40 13.90 9.18
N LEU A 110 -8.15 13.56 7.91
CA LEU A 110 -8.53 12.28 7.32
C LEU A 110 -7.52 11.16 7.64
N ILE A 111 -6.35 11.52 8.16
CA ILE A 111 -5.26 10.61 8.43
C ILE A 111 -5.07 10.49 9.94
N SER A 112 -5.10 9.27 10.46
CA SER A 112 -4.93 9.04 11.90
C SER A 112 -3.58 9.55 12.40
N GLU A 113 -3.57 10.23 13.55
CA GLU A 113 -2.34 10.68 14.21
C GLU A 113 -1.48 9.50 14.70
N ARG A 114 -2.14 8.37 14.97
CA ARG A 114 -1.51 7.13 15.41
C ARG A 114 -1.89 6.04 14.42
N VAL A 115 -0.88 5.42 13.83
CA VAL A 115 -1.08 4.27 12.96
C VAL A 115 -0.56 3.04 13.68
N GLU A 116 -1.42 2.05 13.85
CA GLU A 116 -1.04 0.73 14.31
C GLU A 116 -0.96 -0.19 13.10
N SER A 117 0.11 -0.98 13.05
CA SER A 117 0.25 -1.97 11.99
C SER A 117 -0.79 -3.08 12.18
N SER A 118 -1.46 -3.42 11.08
CA SER A 118 -2.41 -4.53 11.00
C SER A 118 -1.73 -5.87 10.70
N VAL A 119 -0.42 -5.86 10.53
CA VAL A 119 0.38 -7.03 10.16
C VAL A 119 0.64 -7.93 11.38
N PRO A 120 0.57 -9.27 11.23
CA PRO A 120 0.93 -10.21 12.28
C PRO A 120 2.37 -10.01 12.78
N THR A 121 2.55 -9.94 14.10
CA THR A 121 3.87 -9.84 14.73
C THR A 121 4.58 -11.19 14.89
N SER A 122 3.86 -12.29 14.65
CA SER A 122 4.36 -13.65 14.71
C SER A 122 3.82 -14.48 13.55
N TRP A 123 4.72 -15.09 12.78
CA TRP A 123 4.41 -15.98 11.68
C TRP A 123 5.58 -16.94 11.43
N ILE A 124 5.32 -18.00 10.65
CA ILE A 124 6.34 -18.89 10.08
C ILE A 124 6.03 -19.04 8.60
N GLY A 125 7.02 -18.86 7.73
CA GLY A 125 6.86 -18.88 6.27
C GLY A 125 6.95 -17.49 5.66
N VAL A 126 6.06 -17.18 4.72
CA VAL A 126 6.05 -15.96 3.93
C VAL A 126 4.95 -15.02 4.41
N LEU A 127 5.33 -13.81 4.82
CA LEU A 127 4.40 -12.72 5.11
C LEU A 127 4.42 -11.72 3.96
N VAL A 128 3.31 -11.63 3.24
CA VAL A 128 3.16 -10.67 2.15
C VAL A 128 2.76 -9.32 2.74
N ILE A 129 3.43 -8.25 2.34
CA ILE A 129 3.09 -6.88 2.70
C ILE A 129 2.95 -6.07 1.41
N ASP A 130 1.80 -5.44 1.24
CA ASP A 130 1.43 -4.69 0.04
C ASP A 130 1.38 -3.16 0.21
N ARG A 131 1.55 -2.70 1.45
CA ARG A 131 1.59 -1.29 1.82
C ARG A 131 2.89 -0.98 2.53
N LEU A 132 3.62 0.04 2.05
CA LEU A 132 4.92 0.36 2.61
C LEU A 132 4.81 0.84 4.06
N VAL A 133 3.72 1.54 4.42
CA VAL A 133 3.42 1.93 5.81
C VAL A 133 3.53 0.74 6.76
N GLU A 134 2.94 -0.39 6.40
CA GLU A 134 2.91 -1.59 7.23
C GLU A 134 4.31 -2.19 7.41
N TYR A 135 5.12 -2.22 6.34
CA TYR A 135 6.50 -2.67 6.42
C TYR A 135 7.34 -1.78 7.33
N VAL A 136 7.22 -0.45 7.18
CA VAL A 136 7.97 0.52 8.01
C VAL A 136 7.60 0.37 9.49
N LEU A 137 6.30 0.26 9.80
CA LEU A 137 5.85 0.06 11.18
C LEU A 137 6.38 -1.24 11.79
N LEU A 138 6.40 -2.33 11.02
CA LEU A 138 6.92 -3.61 11.46
C LEU A 138 8.42 -3.55 11.76
N VAL A 139 9.21 -2.90 10.89
CA VAL A 139 10.65 -2.72 11.10
C VAL A 139 10.93 -1.82 12.31
N LYS A 140 10.19 -0.72 12.47
CA LYS A 140 10.34 0.20 13.62
C LYS A 140 9.95 -0.45 14.95
N ARG A 141 9.11 -1.49 14.93
CA ARG A 141 8.79 -2.33 16.10
C ARG A 141 9.89 -3.35 16.44
N GLY A 142 10.97 -3.43 15.66
CA GLY A 142 12.10 -4.33 15.92
C GLY A 142 11.79 -5.80 15.62
N ILE A 143 10.83 -6.08 14.73
CA ILE A 143 10.51 -7.46 14.34
C ILE A 143 11.63 -8.02 13.47
N MET A 144 12.28 -9.07 13.98
CA MET A 144 13.39 -9.76 13.30
C MET A 144 12.87 -10.77 12.27
N VAL A 145 13.47 -10.77 11.09
CA VAL A 145 13.15 -11.65 9.96
C VAL A 145 14.41 -12.22 9.34
N ASP A 146 14.30 -13.39 8.72
CA ASP A 146 15.45 -14.05 8.07
C ASP A 146 15.73 -13.41 6.70
N TYR A 147 14.67 -13.08 5.95
CA TYR A 147 14.78 -12.49 4.61
C TYR A 147 13.69 -11.45 4.35
N VAL A 148 14.06 -10.41 3.58
CA VAL A 148 13.12 -9.47 2.97
C VAL A 148 13.32 -9.56 1.46
N LEU A 149 12.28 -9.96 0.74
CA LEU A 149 12.28 -10.10 -0.72
C LEU A 149 11.34 -9.06 -1.32
N GLN A 150 11.77 -8.44 -2.43
CA GLN A 150 10.95 -7.52 -3.22
C GLN A 150 10.65 -8.16 -4.57
N LEU A 151 9.37 -8.32 -4.92
CA LEU A 151 8.98 -8.84 -6.24
C LEU A 151 9.08 -7.79 -7.36
N GLU A 152 9.05 -6.52 -6.95
CA GLU A 152 9.18 -5.35 -7.80
C GLU A 152 9.71 -4.19 -6.96
N GLU A 153 10.24 -3.16 -7.62
CA GLU A 153 10.52 -1.86 -6.99
C GLU A 153 9.32 -1.40 -6.17
N PHE A 154 9.52 -1.27 -4.85
CA PHE A 154 8.48 -0.99 -3.86
C PHE A 154 8.78 0.34 -3.16
N ILE A 155 8.55 1.44 -3.87
CA ILE A 155 8.67 2.80 -3.33
C ILE A 155 7.39 3.23 -2.61
N PRO A 156 7.47 4.17 -1.63
CA PRO A 156 6.29 4.72 -1.00
C PRO A 156 5.45 5.48 -2.03
N THR A 157 4.13 5.42 -1.89
CA THR A 157 3.22 6.37 -2.56
C THR A 157 3.16 7.69 -1.77
N PRO A 158 2.66 8.78 -2.37
CA PRO A 158 2.41 10.02 -1.63
C PRO A 158 1.47 9.82 -0.43
N LEU A 159 0.52 8.88 -0.52
CA LEU A 159 -0.37 8.52 0.59
C LEU A 159 0.39 7.80 1.71
N ASP A 160 1.30 6.88 1.37
CA ASP A 160 2.15 6.22 2.38
C ASP A 160 2.99 7.25 3.14
N LEU A 161 3.61 8.19 2.43
CA LEU A 161 4.38 9.28 3.05
C LEU A 161 3.50 10.15 3.93
N LEU A 162 2.30 10.54 3.46
CA LEU A 162 1.40 11.37 4.25
C LEU A 162 1.06 10.69 5.60
N VAL A 163 0.77 9.38 5.57
CA VAL A 163 0.51 8.60 6.79
C VAL A 163 1.74 8.54 7.70
N LEU A 164 2.91 8.20 7.15
CA LEU A 164 4.14 8.03 7.93
C LEU A 164 4.64 9.34 8.56
N VAL A 165 4.50 10.45 7.84
CA VAL A 165 4.88 11.78 8.34
C VAL A 165 3.87 12.27 9.37
N ARG A 166 2.56 12.12 9.10
CA ARG A 166 1.51 12.52 10.04
C ARG A 166 1.57 11.77 11.37
N SER A 167 1.99 10.52 11.34
CA SER A 167 2.14 9.65 12.52
C SER A 167 3.51 9.74 13.19
N CYS A 168 4.38 10.66 12.73
CA CYS A 168 5.74 10.85 13.25
C CYS A 168 6.60 9.57 13.21
N VAL A 169 6.30 8.64 12.30
CA VAL A 169 7.06 7.40 12.10
C VAL A 169 8.31 7.67 11.26
N VAL A 170 8.23 8.65 10.37
CA VAL A 170 9.31 9.11 9.49
C VAL A 170 9.58 10.59 9.75
N ASN A 171 10.86 10.95 9.86
CA ASN A 171 11.28 12.35 9.98
C ASN A 171 11.20 13.03 8.61
N TRP A 172 10.36 14.06 8.50
CA TRP A 172 10.19 14.85 7.30
C TRP A 172 10.67 16.29 7.51
N ASN A 173 11.56 16.74 6.64
CA ASN A 173 12.29 18.00 6.75
C ASN A 173 11.71 19.13 5.89
N CYS A 174 10.70 18.83 5.08
CA CYS A 174 10.02 19.78 4.20
C CYS A 174 8.61 20.11 4.70
N ASP A 175 7.94 21.04 4.03
CA ASP A 175 6.53 21.32 4.29
C ASP A 175 5.67 20.09 3.91
N VAL A 176 4.77 19.67 4.81
CA VAL A 176 3.78 18.60 4.56
C VAL A 176 2.90 18.93 3.35
N LYS A 177 2.67 20.21 3.06
CA LYS A 177 1.94 20.64 1.86
C LYS A 177 2.53 20.05 0.58
N SER A 178 3.85 19.88 0.50
CA SER A 178 4.51 19.27 -0.67
C SER A 178 4.08 17.82 -0.89
N ILE A 179 3.88 17.04 0.18
CA ILE A 179 3.34 15.68 0.10
C ILE A 179 1.90 15.72 -0.40
N ILE A 180 1.09 16.65 0.14
CA ILE A 180 -0.33 16.79 -0.24
C ILE A 180 -0.48 17.17 -1.72
N GLU A 181 0.35 18.09 -2.23
CA GLU A 181 0.42 18.43 -3.65
C GLU A 181 0.71 17.19 -4.51
N TRP A 182 1.60 16.31 -4.04
CA TRP A 182 1.85 15.01 -4.69
C TRP A 182 0.71 14.02 -4.56
N VAL A 183 -0.04 14.00 -3.46
CA VAL A 183 -1.27 13.20 -3.33
C VAL A 183 -2.29 13.67 -4.38
N ILE A 184 -2.47 14.98 -4.55
CA ILE A 184 -3.37 15.57 -5.55
C ILE A 184 -2.93 15.21 -6.96
N LYS A 185 -1.64 15.32 -7.26
CA LYS A 185 -1.06 14.93 -8.56
C LYS A 185 -1.24 13.43 -8.81
N TYR A 186 -0.87 12.58 -7.85
CA TYR A 186 -0.96 11.13 -8.01
C TYR A 186 -2.39 10.65 -8.20
N LEU A 187 -3.31 11.02 -7.30
CA LEU A 187 -4.71 10.61 -7.43
C LEU A 187 -5.37 11.27 -8.63
N GLY A 188 -5.18 12.58 -8.80
CA GLY A 188 -5.90 13.36 -9.79
C GLY A 188 -5.39 13.25 -11.22
N GLU A 189 -4.14 12.84 -11.43
CA GLU A 189 -3.52 12.79 -12.77
C GLU A 189 -2.98 11.40 -13.10
N TYR A 190 -2.38 10.68 -12.14
CA TYR A 190 -1.81 9.37 -12.46
C TYR A 190 -2.89 8.29 -12.35
N VAL A 191 -3.57 8.19 -11.20
CA VAL A 191 -4.59 7.15 -10.99
C VAL A 191 -5.81 7.36 -11.89
N LEU A 192 -6.33 8.59 -12.00
CA LEU A 192 -7.53 8.85 -12.80
C LEU A 192 -7.33 8.71 -14.33
N LEU A 193 -6.12 8.97 -14.84
CA LEU A 193 -5.87 8.96 -16.30
C LEU A 193 -5.21 7.67 -16.78
N SER A 194 -4.68 6.84 -15.88
CA SER A 194 -4.10 5.56 -16.21
C SER A 194 -5.17 4.48 -16.43
N ARG A 195 -4.85 3.47 -17.23
CA ARG A 195 -5.75 2.33 -17.47
C ARG A 195 -5.93 1.47 -16.21
N ASP A 196 -4.88 1.36 -15.41
CA ASP A 196 -4.82 0.55 -14.20
C ASP A 196 -3.85 1.15 -13.17
N LEU A 197 -3.76 0.54 -11.98
CA LEU A 197 -2.85 1.03 -10.92
C LEU A 197 -1.39 0.72 -11.23
N THR A 198 -1.12 -0.26 -12.10
CA THR A 198 0.24 -0.59 -12.52
C THR A 198 0.85 0.57 -13.32
N GLU A 199 0.09 1.11 -14.28
CA GLU A 199 0.49 2.25 -15.09
C GLU A 199 0.64 3.53 -14.22
N ALA A 200 -0.31 3.78 -13.30
CA ALA A 200 -0.22 4.90 -12.37
C ALA A 200 1.03 4.82 -11.47
N TYR A 201 1.34 3.63 -10.96
CA TYR A 201 2.51 3.40 -10.12
C TYR A 201 3.82 3.48 -10.92
N ASP A 202 3.83 3.02 -12.19
CA ASP A 202 4.97 3.17 -13.10
C ASP A 202 5.27 4.64 -13.40
N LEU A 203 4.25 5.49 -13.56
CA LEU A 203 4.42 6.94 -13.70
C LEU A 203 5.04 7.55 -12.43
N LEU A 204 4.57 7.16 -11.26
CA LEU A 204 5.13 7.62 -9.98
C LEU A 204 6.60 7.22 -9.83
N LYS A 205 6.93 5.95 -10.10
CA LYS A 205 8.31 5.45 -10.05
C LYS A 205 9.23 6.23 -10.98
N ARG A 206 8.79 6.54 -12.20
CA ARG A 206 9.61 7.28 -13.18
C ARG A 206 9.69 8.79 -12.91
N SER A 207 8.88 9.31 -11.99
CA SER A 207 8.87 10.73 -11.64
C SER A 207 10.12 11.12 -10.88
N ARG A 208 11.06 11.76 -11.58
CA ARG A 208 12.26 12.35 -10.95
C ARG A 208 11.88 13.38 -9.89
N GLU A 209 10.90 14.22 -10.15
CA GLU A 209 10.43 15.23 -9.21
C GLU A 209 9.92 14.60 -7.89
N TYR A 210 9.20 13.48 -7.97
CA TYR A 210 8.73 12.78 -6.78
C TYR A 210 9.90 12.17 -6.02
N ARG A 211 10.82 11.49 -6.72
CA ARG A 211 12.02 10.90 -6.11
C ARG A 211 12.87 11.95 -5.40
N ASP A 212 13.13 13.07 -6.08
CA ASP A 212 13.92 14.18 -5.55
C ASP A 212 13.23 14.78 -4.31
N LEU A 213 11.89 14.91 -4.30
CA LEU A 213 11.16 15.29 -3.09
C LEU A 213 11.46 14.33 -1.96
N VAL A 214 11.26 13.02 -2.15
CA VAL A 214 11.41 12.05 -1.06
C VAL A 214 12.83 12.04 -0.52
N VAL A 215 13.83 11.97 -1.41
CA VAL A 215 15.25 11.92 -1.02
C VAL A 215 15.69 13.20 -0.30
N ASN A 216 15.25 14.37 -0.74
CA ASN A 216 15.65 15.64 -0.13
C ASN A 216 14.89 15.95 1.17
N CYS A 217 13.68 15.43 1.31
CA CYS A 217 12.78 15.78 2.40
C CYS A 217 12.71 14.74 3.53
N THR A 218 13.41 13.60 3.43
CA THR A 218 13.49 12.61 4.53
C THR A 218 14.92 12.38 4.96
N SER A 219 15.13 12.21 6.27
CA SER A 219 16.38 11.68 6.82
C SER A 219 16.25 10.23 7.28
N ASP A 220 15.11 9.58 7.01
CA ASP A 220 14.86 8.21 7.44
C ASP A 220 15.54 7.21 6.52
N GLU A 221 16.56 6.51 7.04
CA GLU A 221 17.36 5.57 6.25
C GLU A 221 16.52 4.45 5.65
N LEU A 222 15.46 3.99 6.34
CA LEU A 222 14.60 2.92 5.83
C LEU A 222 13.79 3.38 4.61
N ILE A 223 13.39 4.65 4.54
CA ILE A 223 12.75 5.18 3.34
C ILE A 223 13.79 5.34 2.23
N LEU A 224 14.99 5.82 2.55
CA LEU A 224 16.05 6.04 1.57
C LEU A 224 16.57 4.75 0.93
N THR A 225 16.54 3.59 1.60
CA THR A 225 16.96 2.31 1.01
C THR A 225 16.15 1.93 -0.22
N PHE A 226 14.86 2.31 -0.29
CA PHE A 226 14.01 2.07 -1.45
C PHE A 226 14.37 2.91 -2.69
N TYR A 227 15.18 3.95 -2.52
CA TYR A 227 15.63 4.84 -3.60
C TYR A 227 17.12 4.69 -3.93
N ARG A 228 17.90 3.96 -3.12
CA ARG A 228 19.34 3.71 -3.32
C ARG A 228 19.64 2.51 -4.22
N ALA A 229 18.65 1.72 -4.62
CA ALA A 229 18.82 0.51 -5.42
C ALA A 229 18.83 0.76 -6.96
N LEU A 230 19.17 1.97 -7.39
CA LEU A 230 19.18 2.44 -8.78
C LEU A 230 20.56 2.97 -9.15
#